data_AF-A0A7K4D3G1-F1
#
_entry.id   AF-A0A7K4D3G1-F1
#
_cell.length_a   1.000
_cell.length_b   1.000
_cell.length_c   1.000
_cell.angle_alpha   90.00
_cell.angle_beta   90.00
_cell.angle_gamma   90.00
#
_symmetry.space_group_name_H-M   'P 1'
#
loop_
_entity.id
_entity.type
_entity.pdbx_description
1 polymer ?
#
loop_
_entity_poly.entity_id
_entity_poly.type
_entity_poly.pdbx_seq_one_letter_code
_entity_poly.pdbx_strand_id
1 'polypeptide(L)'
;MYRDIITMCWSIKEVNKNLADRKPISDYSIKYLKKACSELAVLTRDIGKSKSNVSVEVIDKMGQKKSFALNDVAEMLYDTRKIVELNLIDNISRWARNCIASEGK
;
A
#
# COMPACT_ATOMS: atom_id res chain seq x y z
N MET A 1 -6.87 11.70 4.73
CA MET A 1 -6.97 10.60 3.74
C MET A 1 -5.62 10.25 3.11
N TYR A 2 -5.10 11.02 2.15
CA TYR A 2 -3.82 10.65 1.49
C TYR A 2 -2.60 10.68 2.42
N ARG A 3 -2.55 11.62 3.37
CA ARG A 3 -1.50 11.66 4.40
C ARG A 3 -1.51 10.40 5.27
N ASP A 4 -2.69 9.91 5.66
CA ASP A 4 -2.83 8.70 6.47
C ASP A 4 -2.33 7.46 5.70
N ILE A 5 -2.66 7.36 4.41
CA ILE A 5 -2.12 6.33 3.53
C ILE A 5 -0.59 6.38 3.46
N ILE A 6 0.00 7.57 3.28
CA ILE A 6 1.46 7.72 3.22
C ILE A 6 2.10 7.29 4.54
N THR A 7 1.54 7.71 5.68
CA THR A 7 2.01 7.34 7.01
C THR A 7 1.91 5.83 7.24
N MET A 8 0.82 5.19 6.81
CA MET A 8 0.64 3.75 6.91
C MET A 8 1.65 2.99 6.05
N CYS A 9 1.81 3.40 4.77
CA CYS A 9 2.82 2.83 3.88
C CYS A 9 4.24 2.95 4.47
N TRP A 10 4.59 4.09 5.06
CA TRP A 10 5.88 4.27 5.72
C TRP A 10 6.05 3.32 6.91
N SER A 11 5.05 3.22 7.77
CA SER A 11 5.07 2.35 8.95
C SER A 11 5.23 0.87 8.58
N ILE A 12 4.52 0.41 7.53
CA ILE A 12 4.66 -0.95 7.00
C ILE A 12 6.09 -1.20 6.51
N LYS A 13 6.68 -0.25 5.77
CA LYS A 13 8.05 -0.37 5.25
C LYS A 13 9.09 -0.42 6.36
N GLU A 14 8.98 0.45 7.36
CA GLU A 14 9.93 0.47 8.48
C GLU A 14 9.88 -0.83 9.29
N VAL A 15 8.69 -1.33 9.61
CA VAL A 15 8.56 -2.61 10.30
C VAL A 15 9.12 -3.75 9.44
N ASN A 16 8.77 -3.81 8.16
CA ASN A 16 9.27 -4.86 7.26
C ASN A 16 10.80 -4.83 7.06
N LYS A 17 11.41 -3.64 7.01
CA LYS A 17 12.87 -3.49 6.97
C LYS A 17 13.52 -4.02 8.24
N ASN A 18 12.99 -3.62 9.40
CA ASN A 18 13.45 -4.10 10.71
C ASN A 18 13.29 -5.62 10.86
N LEU A 19 12.31 -6.23 10.19
CA LEU A 19 12.15 -7.69 10.11
C LEU A 19 13.25 -8.35 9.28
N ALA A 20 13.55 -7.82 8.10
CA ALA A 20 14.59 -8.38 7.24
C ALA A 20 15.97 -8.40 7.94
N ASP A 21 16.25 -7.38 8.76
CA ASP A 21 17.55 -7.17 9.38
C ASP A 21 17.80 -8.00 10.67
N ARG A 22 16.78 -8.62 11.28
CA ARG A 22 16.92 -9.33 12.57
C ARG A 22 16.17 -10.67 12.59
N LYS A 23 16.84 -11.78 12.96
CA LYS A 23 16.18 -13.06 13.35
C LYS A 23 16.36 -13.32 14.87
N PRO A 24 15.43 -14.02 15.55
CA PRO A 24 14.07 -14.39 15.16
C PRO A 24 13.05 -13.35 15.65
N ILE A 25 12.09 -13.05 14.79
CA ILE A 25 11.08 -12.01 14.97
C ILE A 25 9.92 -12.60 15.76
N SER A 26 9.38 -11.84 16.73
CA SER A 26 8.22 -12.23 17.50
C SER A 26 6.94 -12.26 16.64
N ASP A 27 6.01 -13.17 16.96
CA ASP A 27 4.67 -13.26 16.34
C ASP A 27 3.92 -11.91 16.30
N TYR A 28 4.30 -10.98 17.18
CA TYR A 28 3.76 -9.63 17.26
C TYR A 28 3.96 -8.81 15.98
N SER A 29 5.16 -8.79 15.40
CA SER A 29 5.43 -7.95 14.23
C SER A 29 4.75 -8.48 12.97
N ILE A 30 4.61 -9.80 12.84
CA ILE A 30 3.85 -10.43 11.75
C ILE A 30 2.36 -10.07 11.89
N LYS A 31 1.80 -10.15 13.10
CA LYS A 31 0.42 -9.70 13.37
C LYS A 31 0.23 -8.22 13.05
N TYR A 32 1.19 -7.38 13.41
CA TYR A 32 1.18 -5.96 13.09
C TYR A 32 1.12 -5.72 11.58
N LEU A 33 2.01 -6.34 10.80
CA LEU A 33 2.05 -6.16 9.34
C LEU A 33 0.73 -6.58 8.67
N LYS A 34 0.15 -7.72 9.09
CA LYS A 34 -1.16 -8.16 8.57
C LYS A 34 -2.27 -7.14 8.88
N LYS A 35 -2.30 -6.62 10.10
CA LYS A 35 -3.28 -5.61 10.52
C LYS A 35 -3.08 -4.30 9.74
N ALA A 36 -1.85 -3.82 9.63
CA ALA A 36 -1.53 -2.59 8.91
C ALA A 36 -1.88 -2.67 7.41
N CYS A 37 -1.62 -3.81 6.75
CA CYS A 37 -2.06 -4.01 5.36
C CYS A 37 -3.60 -4.02 5.24
N SER A 38 -4.30 -4.60 6.20
CA SER A 38 -5.77 -4.60 6.24
C SER A 38 -6.34 -3.20 6.45
N GLU A 39 -5.74 -2.41 7.34
CA GLU A 39 -6.12 -1.00 7.55
C GLU A 39 -5.85 -0.15 6.31
N LEU A 40 -4.71 -0.37 5.66
CA LEU A 40 -4.40 0.28 4.38
C LEU A 40 -5.42 -0.09 3.30
N ALA A 41 -5.90 -1.34 3.27
CA ALA A 41 -6.95 -1.77 2.36
C ALA A 41 -8.26 -1.02 2.58
N VAL A 42 -8.66 -0.84 3.84
CA VAL A 42 -9.86 -0.05 4.20
C VAL A 42 -9.71 1.40 3.72
N LEU A 43 -8.60 2.06 4.05
CA LEU A 43 -8.34 3.45 3.62
C LEU A 43 -8.37 3.59 2.09
N THR A 44 -7.78 2.63 1.39
CA THR A 44 -7.73 2.61 -0.08
C THR A 44 -9.13 2.43 -0.68
N ARG A 45 -9.92 1.50 -0.13
CA ARG A 45 -11.30 1.23 -0.56
C ARG A 45 -12.23 2.41 -0.30
N ASP A 46 -12.09 3.09 0.84
CA ASP A 46 -12.92 4.24 1.18
C ASP A 46 -12.67 5.42 0.23
N ILE A 47 -11.41 5.62 -0.21
CA ILE A 47 -11.13 6.58 -1.29
C ILE A 47 -11.80 6.13 -2.59
N GLY A 48 -11.70 4.85 -2.96
CA GLY A 48 -12.31 4.31 -4.17
C GLY A 48 -13.83 4.41 -4.21
N LYS A 49 -14.49 4.43 -3.05
CA LYS A 49 -15.92 4.73 -2.92
C LYS A 49 -16.22 6.22 -3.07
N SER A 50 -15.36 7.08 -2.53
CA SER A 50 -15.55 8.54 -2.56
C SER A 50 -15.25 9.17 -3.93
N LYS A 51 -14.36 8.55 -4.73
CA LYS A 51 -13.95 9.03 -6.05
C LYS A 51 -14.11 7.89 -7.07
N SER A 52 -15.07 8.05 -7.98
CA SER A 52 -15.32 7.13 -9.09
C SER A 52 -14.14 7.08 -10.07
N ASN A 53 -13.90 5.90 -10.66
CA ASN A 53 -12.91 5.68 -11.73
C ASN A 53 -11.45 6.03 -11.38
N VAL A 54 -11.09 5.98 -10.10
CA VAL A 54 -9.69 6.15 -9.70
C VAL A 54 -8.90 4.88 -9.95
N SER A 55 -7.82 4.99 -10.70
CA SER A 55 -6.85 3.93 -10.94
C SER A 55 -5.48 4.26 -10.38
N VAL A 56 -4.71 3.22 -10.07
CA VAL A 56 -3.31 3.30 -9.63
C VAL A 56 -2.43 2.68 -10.70
N GLU A 57 -1.42 3.43 -11.17
CA GLU A 57 -0.33 2.85 -11.95
C GLU A 57 0.59 2.09 -10.98
N VAL A 58 0.69 0.79 -11.20
CA VAL A 58 1.50 -0.14 -10.42
C VAL A 58 2.68 -0.58 -11.28
N ILE A 59 3.88 -0.38 -10.76
CA ILE A 59 5.12 -0.89 -11.33
C ILE A 59 5.49 -2.16 -10.58
N ASP A 60 5.48 -3.30 -11.26
CA ASP A 60 5.87 -4.58 -10.65
C ASP A 60 7.40 -4.70 -10.50
N LYS A 61 7.85 -5.79 -9.87
CA LYS A 61 9.28 -6.05 -9.66
C LYS A 61 10.11 -6.17 -10.94
N MET A 62 9.48 -6.46 -12.07
CA MET A 62 10.13 -6.53 -13.37
C MET A 62 10.14 -5.17 -14.08
N GLY A 63 9.60 -4.13 -13.44
CA GLY A 63 9.48 -2.80 -14.03
C GLY A 63 8.30 -2.65 -15.00
N GLN A 64 7.44 -3.67 -15.11
CA GLN A 64 6.26 -3.56 -15.98
C GLN A 64 5.20 -2.69 -15.32
N LYS A 65 4.62 -1.79 -16.12
CA LYS A 65 3.55 -0.91 -15.69
C LYS A 65 2.19 -1.54 -15.98
N LYS A 66 1.33 -1.58 -14.97
CA LYS A 66 -0.06 -2.03 -15.07
C LYS A 66 -0.95 -1.03 -14.36
N SER A 67 -2.12 -0.76 -14.90
CA SER A 67 -3.13 0.09 -14.26
C SER A 67 -4.18 -0.80 -13.60
N PHE A 68 -4.49 -0.52 -12.35
CA PHE A 68 -5.51 -1.24 -11.59
C PHE A 68 -6.53 -0.25 -11.02
N ALA A 69 -7.79 -0.64 -10.94
CA ALA A 69 -8.77 0.15 -10.21
C ALA A 69 -8.37 0.20 -8.72
N LEU A 70 -8.61 1.32 -8.06
CA LEU A 70 -8.22 1.51 -6.66
C LEU A 70 -8.89 0.47 -5.73
N ASN A 71 -10.11 0.06 -6.05
CA ASN A 71 -10.83 -0.98 -5.33
C ASN A 71 -10.14 -2.35 -5.48
N ASP A 72 -9.64 -2.68 -6.68
CA ASP A 72 -8.89 -3.93 -6.90
C ASP A 72 -7.59 -3.91 -6.10
N VAL A 73 -6.88 -2.78 -6.09
CA VAL A 73 -5.67 -2.61 -5.28
C VAL A 73 -5.96 -2.80 -3.79
N ALA A 74 -7.10 -2.33 -3.30
CA ALA A 74 -7.55 -2.55 -1.93
C ALA A 74 -7.74 -4.05 -1.62
N GLU A 75 -8.34 -4.82 -2.54
CA GLU A 75 -8.47 -6.27 -2.36
C GLU A 75 -7.11 -6.99 -2.39
N MET A 76 -6.17 -6.53 -3.23
CA MET A 76 -4.85 -7.14 -3.33
C MET A 76 -4.00 -6.98 -2.05
N LEU A 77 -4.31 -6.01 -1.19
CA LEU A 77 -3.63 -5.81 0.09
C LEU A 77 -3.92 -6.89 1.14
N TYR A 78 -4.89 -7.78 0.91
CA TYR A 78 -5.09 -8.97 1.74
C TYR A 78 -4.22 -10.16 1.30
N ASP A 79 -3.60 -10.09 0.11
CA ASP A 79 -2.76 -11.15 -0.43
C ASP A 79 -1.27 -10.76 -0.35
N THR A 80 -0.56 -11.36 0.61
CA THR A 80 0.88 -11.11 0.81
C THR A 80 1.71 -11.35 -0.46
N ARG A 81 1.34 -12.31 -1.32
CA ARG A 81 2.07 -12.58 -2.56
C ARG A 81 1.94 -11.40 -3.52
N LYS A 82 0.72 -10.89 -3.72
CA LYS A 82 0.48 -9.72 -4.58
C LYS A 82 1.14 -8.45 -4.04
N ILE A 83 1.10 -8.23 -2.73
CA ILE A 83 1.80 -7.09 -2.09
C ILE A 83 3.27 -7.07 -2.49
N VAL A 84 3.91 -8.23 -2.46
CA VAL A 84 5.34 -8.39 -2.75
C VAL A 84 5.61 -8.37 -4.26
N GLU A 85 4.83 -9.07 -5.07
CA GLU A 85 5.00 -9.16 -6.53
C GLU A 85 4.84 -7.81 -7.22
N LEU A 86 3.78 -7.08 -6.84
CA LEU A 86 3.38 -5.82 -7.45
C LEU A 86 3.93 -4.60 -6.71
N ASN A 87 4.78 -4.81 -5.69
CA ASN A 87 5.33 -3.76 -4.85
C ASN A 87 4.27 -2.75 -4.36
N LEU A 88 3.12 -3.26 -3.89
CA LEU A 88 1.91 -2.46 -3.70
C LEU A 88 2.11 -1.30 -2.73
N ILE A 89 2.86 -1.51 -1.65
CA ILE A 89 3.09 -0.48 -0.62
C ILE A 89 3.79 0.75 -1.21
N ASP A 90 4.78 0.55 -2.08
CA ASP A 90 5.49 1.64 -2.73
C ASP A 90 4.63 2.35 -3.78
N ASN A 91 3.90 1.58 -4.60
CA ASN A 91 3.04 2.13 -5.64
C ASN A 91 1.89 2.95 -5.04
N ILE A 92 1.25 2.47 -3.97
CA ILE A 92 0.21 3.20 -3.24
C ILE A 92 0.79 4.46 -2.59
N SER A 93 1.97 4.37 -1.95
CA SER A 93 2.63 5.54 -1.35
C SER A 93 2.93 6.62 -2.38
N ARG A 94 3.46 6.23 -3.55
CA ARG A 94 3.74 7.15 -4.66
C ARG A 94 2.47 7.78 -5.20
N TRP A 95 1.44 6.97 -5.44
CA TRP A 95 0.15 7.45 -5.90
C TRP A 95 -0.46 8.47 -4.94
N ALA A 96 -0.48 8.18 -3.63
CA ALA A 96 -1.02 9.10 -2.63
C ALA A 96 -0.25 10.43 -2.57
N ARG A 97 1.08 10.40 -2.73
CA ARG A 97 1.90 11.62 -2.84
C ARG A 97 1.56 12.44 -4.08
N ASN A 98 1.34 11.78 -5.22
CA ASN A 98 0.93 12.45 -6.45
C ASN A 98 -0.44 13.12 -6.30
N CYS A 99 -1.40 12.47 -5.62
CA CYS A 99 -2.70 13.06 -5.32
C CYS A 99 -2.58 14.34 -4.48
N ILE A 100 -1.77 14.32 -3.42
CA ILE A 100 -1.52 15.53 -2.61
C ILE A 100 -0.89 16.64 -3.46
N ALA A 101 0.07 16.31 -4.32
CA ALA A 101 0.72 17.28 -5.19
C ALA A 101 -0.23 17.89 -6.25
N SER A 102 -1.24 17.13 -6.68
CA SER A 102 -2.28 17.62 -7.60
C SER A 102 -3.39 18.43 -6.91
N GLU A 103 -3.68 18.18 -5.63
CA GLU A 103 -4.69 18.93 -4.86
C GLU A 103 -4.16 20.26 -4.29
N GLY A 104 -2.84 20.46 -4.28
CA GLY A 104 -2.18 21.70 -3.84
C GLY A 104 -1.89 22.71 -4.96
N LYS A 105 -2.39 22.48 -6.18
CA LYS A 105 -2.34 23.40 -7.33
C LYS A 105 -3.73 23.90 -7.65
#